data_AF-A0A846M784-F1
#
_entry.id   AF-A0A846M784-F1
#
_cell.length_a   1.000
_cell.length_b   1.000
_cell.length_c   1.000
_cell.angle_alpha   90.00
_cell.angle_beta   90.00
_cell.angle_gamma   90.00
#
_symmetry.space_group_name_H-M   'P 1'
#
loop_
_entity.id
_entity.type
_entity.pdbx_description
1 polymer ?
#
loop_
_entity_poly.entity_id
_entity_poly.type
_entity_poly.pdbx_seq_one_letter_code
_entity_poly.pdbx_strand_id
1 'polypeptide(L)'
;MNQSKADSNWHSLAGDLFRRAYSFGLSACQLTHVAVAVAVMRNDKDVGKAAYNGAHSPAIWFLAGFAFELFLKSAILATGGDSTEIKAIGHDLEEALEKAQERGLVLNDSTRFSIKIANRVHNVRGENRLYFRYGGGDSADVESVEALVASLKDLLEQTAPLFNQNNASYEVFLVPFQENQE
;
A
#
# COMPACT_ATOMS: atom_id res chain seq x y z
N MET A 1 20.11 13.48 -28.50
CA MET A 1 18.84 12.87 -28.04
C MET A 1 18.29 13.79 -26.95
N ASN A 2 17.12 14.41 -27.16
CA ASN A 2 16.60 15.49 -26.29
C ASN A 2 16.20 14.96 -24.91
N GLN A 3 16.99 15.27 -23.88
CA GLN A 3 16.67 15.01 -22.46
C GLN A 3 15.26 15.52 -22.09
N SER A 4 14.85 16.68 -22.61
CA SER A 4 13.54 17.27 -22.27
C SER A 4 12.30 16.45 -22.69
N LYS A 5 12.42 15.54 -23.67
CA LYS A 5 11.33 14.62 -24.05
C LYS A 5 11.33 13.33 -23.22
N ALA A 6 12.49 12.92 -22.71
CA ALA A 6 12.59 11.79 -21.80
C ALA A 6 12.01 12.16 -20.43
N ASP A 7 12.38 13.35 -19.92
CA ASP A 7 11.92 13.86 -18.62
C ASP A 7 10.39 14.06 -18.58
N SER A 8 9.78 14.52 -19.69
CA SER A 8 8.32 14.66 -19.78
C SER A 8 7.57 13.32 -19.76
N ASN A 9 8.18 12.25 -20.29
CA ASN A 9 7.54 10.92 -20.32
C ASN A 9 7.56 10.25 -18.94
N TRP A 10 8.63 10.45 -18.16
CA TRP A 10 8.73 9.86 -16.83
C TRP A 10 7.77 10.49 -15.84
N HIS A 11 7.56 11.80 -15.92
CA HIS A 11 6.58 12.48 -15.08
C HIS A 11 5.14 12.02 -15.39
N SER A 12 4.80 11.81 -16.67
CA SER A 12 3.50 11.25 -17.06
C SER A 12 3.30 9.82 -16.53
N LEU A 13 4.32 8.96 -16.69
CA LEU A 13 4.29 7.59 -16.18
C LEU A 13 4.16 7.56 -14.65
N ALA A 14 4.89 8.42 -13.95
CA ALA A 14 4.81 8.56 -12.50
C ALA A 14 3.37 8.89 -12.05
N GLY A 15 2.71 9.84 -12.73
CA GLY A 15 1.30 10.16 -12.48
C GLY A 15 0.35 9.00 -12.77
N ASP A 16 0.60 8.18 -13.80
CA ASP A 16 -0.20 6.98 -14.08
C ASP A 16 -0.03 5.91 -13.00
N LEU A 17 1.20 5.67 -12.54
CA LEU A 17 1.46 4.73 -11.45
C LEU A 17 0.79 5.21 -10.16
N PHE A 18 0.89 6.50 -9.85
CA PHE A 18 0.23 7.11 -8.70
C PHE A 18 -1.28 6.91 -8.71
N ARG A 19 -1.96 7.19 -9.84
CA ARG A 19 -3.42 6.99 -9.95
C ARG A 19 -3.82 5.53 -9.75
N ARG A 20 -3.03 4.59 -10.27
CA ARG A 20 -3.26 3.15 -10.06
C ARG A 20 -3.03 2.76 -8.60
N ALA A 21 -1.97 3.28 -7.98
CA ALA A 21 -1.67 3.08 -6.56
C ALA A 21 -2.86 3.50 -5.69
N TYR A 22 -3.42 4.68 -5.97
CA TYR A 22 -4.62 5.19 -5.31
C TYR A 22 -5.82 4.25 -5.47
N SER A 23 -6.10 3.74 -6.68
CA SER A 23 -7.20 2.79 -6.91
C SER A 23 -7.02 1.47 -6.16
N PHE A 24 -5.79 0.94 -6.10
CA PHE A 24 -5.48 -0.27 -5.33
C PHE A 24 -5.64 -0.03 -3.83
N GLY A 25 -5.11 1.08 -3.31
CA GLY A 25 -5.26 1.47 -1.92
C GLY A 25 -6.73 1.61 -1.54
N LEU A 26 -7.53 2.27 -2.38
CA LEU A 26 -8.97 2.43 -2.14
C LEU A 26 -9.69 1.09 -2.12
N SER A 27 -9.34 0.18 -3.03
CA SER A 27 -9.91 -1.16 -3.08
C SER A 27 -9.57 -1.97 -1.83
N ALA A 28 -8.33 -1.85 -1.33
CA ALA A 28 -7.90 -2.49 -0.08
C ALA A 28 -8.73 -1.96 1.10
N CYS A 29 -8.87 -0.64 1.23
CA CYS A 29 -9.66 0.00 2.29
C CYS A 29 -11.15 -0.37 2.23
N GLN A 30 -11.75 -0.38 1.03
CA GLN A 30 -13.16 -0.74 0.86
C GLN A 30 -13.42 -2.21 1.19
N LEU A 31 -12.56 -3.11 0.73
CA LEU A 31 -12.67 -4.53 1.03
C LEU A 31 -12.57 -4.78 2.54
N THR A 32 -11.63 -4.10 3.19
CA THR A 32 -11.48 -4.03 4.64
C THR A 32 -12.79 -3.63 5.33
N HIS A 33 -13.39 -2.49 4.96
CA HIS A 33 -14.60 -2.01 5.61
C HIS A 33 -15.78 -2.96 5.44
N VAL A 34 -15.96 -3.51 4.23
CA VAL A 34 -17.02 -4.49 3.96
C VAL A 34 -16.81 -5.76 4.77
N ALA A 35 -15.58 -6.24 4.87
CA ALA A 35 -15.26 -7.44 5.63
C ALA A 35 -15.57 -7.26 7.12
N VAL A 36 -15.18 -6.12 7.72
CA VAL A 36 -15.49 -5.77 9.12
C VAL A 36 -17.00 -5.65 9.34
N ALA A 37 -17.70 -4.92 8.47
CA ALA A 37 -19.15 -4.73 8.57
C ALA A 37 -19.90 -6.07 8.54
N VAL A 38 -19.48 -7.00 7.68
CA VAL A 38 -20.08 -8.34 7.59
C VAL A 38 -19.84 -9.15 8.88
N ALA A 39 -18.65 -9.09 9.47
CA ALA A 39 -18.34 -9.79 10.72
C ALA A 39 -19.18 -9.27 11.90
N VAL A 40 -19.38 -7.94 11.97
CA VAL A 40 -20.30 -7.32 12.95
C VAL A 40 -21.74 -7.78 12.73
N MET A 41 -22.23 -7.76 11.48
CA MET A 41 -23.60 -8.23 11.16
C MET A 41 -23.83 -9.69 11.52
N ARG A 42 -22.77 -10.52 11.55
CA ARG A 42 -22.83 -11.93 11.93
C ARG A 42 -22.69 -12.17 13.43
N ASN A 43 -22.44 -11.13 14.21
CA ASN A 43 -22.14 -11.21 15.64
C ASN A 43 -20.95 -12.15 15.92
N ASP A 44 -19.94 -12.09 15.07
CA ASP A 44 -18.74 -12.91 15.20
C ASP A 44 -17.96 -12.50 16.46
N LYS A 45 -17.49 -13.50 17.23
CA LYS A 45 -16.81 -13.28 18.52
C LYS A 45 -15.49 -12.50 18.41
N ASP A 46 -14.87 -12.54 17.23
CA ASP A 46 -13.63 -11.84 16.91
C ASP A 46 -13.79 -11.23 15.51
N VAL A 47 -14.36 -10.02 15.47
CA VAL A 47 -14.60 -9.26 14.24
C VAL A 47 -13.31 -9.11 13.42
N GLY A 48 -12.20 -8.88 14.11
CA GLY A 48 -10.88 -8.71 13.52
C GLY A 48 -10.33 -9.95 12.83
N LYS A 49 -10.75 -11.16 13.23
CA LYS A 49 -10.40 -12.43 12.55
C LYS A 49 -11.47 -12.93 11.57
N ALA A 50 -12.74 -12.62 11.81
CA ALA A 50 -13.85 -13.16 11.04
C ALA A 50 -14.11 -12.42 9.71
N ALA A 51 -13.66 -11.17 9.60
CA ALA A 51 -13.75 -10.35 8.41
C ALA A 51 -12.88 -10.89 7.24
N TYR A 52 -13.33 -11.90 6.49
CA TYR A 52 -12.62 -12.42 5.30
C TYR A 52 -11.16 -12.88 5.59
N ASN A 53 -10.98 -13.72 6.63
CA ASN A 53 -9.70 -14.03 7.31
C ASN A 53 -9.10 -12.87 8.12
N GLY A 54 -9.84 -11.78 8.27
CA GLY A 54 -9.49 -10.69 9.15
C GLY A 54 -8.24 -9.94 8.71
N ALA A 55 -7.44 -9.53 9.69
CA ALA A 55 -6.09 -9.00 9.47
C ALA A 55 -5.21 -9.94 8.60
N HIS A 56 -5.53 -11.23 8.45
CA HIS A 56 -4.75 -12.17 7.65
C HIS A 56 -5.27 -12.37 6.22
N SER A 57 -6.20 -11.53 5.74
CA SER A 57 -6.75 -11.66 4.39
C SER A 57 -5.69 -11.51 3.30
N PRO A 58 -5.40 -12.58 2.52
CA PRO A 58 -4.43 -12.49 1.43
C PRO A 58 -4.84 -11.46 0.38
N ALA A 59 -6.16 -11.28 0.16
CA ALA A 59 -6.69 -10.35 -0.82
C ALA A 59 -6.44 -8.88 -0.42
N ILE A 60 -6.66 -8.54 0.85
CA ILE A 60 -6.41 -7.18 1.37
C ILE A 60 -4.92 -6.85 1.26
N TRP A 61 -4.06 -7.75 1.74
CA TRP A 61 -2.61 -7.56 1.70
C TRP A 61 -2.03 -7.54 0.30
N PHE A 62 -2.61 -8.30 -0.64
CA PHE A 62 -2.21 -8.25 -2.04
C PHE A 62 -2.55 -6.90 -2.67
N LEU A 63 -3.78 -6.40 -2.47
CA LEU A 63 -4.17 -5.07 -2.96
C LEU A 63 -3.32 -3.96 -2.33
N ALA A 64 -3.06 -4.04 -1.03
CA ALA A 64 -2.20 -3.08 -0.34
C ALA A 64 -0.75 -3.18 -0.82
N GLY A 65 -0.23 -4.38 -1.07
CA GLY A 65 1.11 -4.59 -1.63
C GLY A 65 1.30 -3.90 -2.97
N PHE A 66 0.33 -4.00 -3.89
CA PHE A 66 0.34 -3.24 -5.14
C PHE A 66 0.23 -1.74 -4.92
N ALA A 67 -0.61 -1.29 -3.99
CA ALA A 67 -0.70 0.13 -3.66
C ALA A 67 0.65 0.68 -3.18
N PHE A 68 1.30 0.00 -2.22
CA PHE A 68 2.63 0.35 -1.73
C PHE A 68 3.66 0.37 -2.85
N GLU A 69 3.74 -0.70 -3.66
CA GLU A 69 4.68 -0.79 -4.78
C GLU A 69 4.53 0.43 -5.70
N LEU A 70 3.31 0.72 -6.13
CA LEU A 70 3.05 1.74 -7.14
C LEU A 70 3.23 3.15 -6.58
N PHE A 71 2.85 3.41 -5.32
CA PHE A 71 3.13 4.68 -4.67
C PHE A 71 4.64 4.94 -4.57
N LEU A 72 5.41 3.98 -4.04
CA LEU A 72 6.86 4.11 -3.89
C LEU A 72 7.56 4.33 -5.23
N LYS A 73 7.21 3.53 -6.24
CA LYS A 73 7.74 3.67 -7.61
C LYS A 73 7.34 4.98 -8.27
N SER A 74 6.11 5.44 -8.04
CA SER A 74 5.69 6.76 -8.54
C SER A 74 6.55 7.86 -7.93
N ALA A 75 6.84 7.80 -6.63
CA ALA A 75 7.67 8.77 -5.94
C ALA A 75 9.11 8.76 -6.48
N ILE A 76 9.67 7.58 -6.73
CA ILE A 76 11.01 7.43 -7.35
C ILE A 76 11.06 8.09 -8.73
N LEU A 77 10.09 7.83 -9.63
CA LEU A 77 10.07 8.48 -10.95
C LEU A 77 9.87 10.01 -10.84
N ALA A 78 8.97 10.44 -9.96
CA ALA A 78 8.66 11.87 -9.81
C ALA A 78 9.86 12.68 -9.30
N THR A 79 10.80 12.02 -8.63
CA THR A 79 12.02 12.64 -8.08
C THR A 79 13.27 12.35 -8.93
N GLY A 80 13.10 11.87 -10.17
CA GLY A 80 14.18 11.76 -11.16
C GLY A 80 14.70 10.35 -11.42
N GLY A 81 14.06 9.32 -10.85
CA GLY A 81 14.34 7.92 -11.21
C GLY A 81 13.87 7.57 -12.63
N ASP A 82 14.27 6.39 -13.11
CA ASP A 82 13.96 5.92 -14.46
C ASP A 82 13.34 4.51 -14.51
N SER A 83 12.94 4.08 -15.71
CA SER A 83 12.33 2.76 -15.89
C SER A 83 13.27 1.59 -15.66
N THR A 84 14.58 1.77 -15.80
CA THR A 84 15.59 0.73 -15.56
C THR A 84 15.69 0.48 -14.05
N GLU A 85 15.77 1.55 -13.27
CA GLU A 85 15.75 1.50 -11.80
C GLU A 85 14.51 0.77 -11.29
N ILE A 86 13.32 1.15 -11.77
CA ILE A 86 12.06 0.52 -11.35
C ILE A 86 11.95 -0.95 -11.75
N LYS A 87 12.48 -1.32 -12.92
CA LYS A 87 12.50 -2.71 -13.37
C LYS A 87 13.46 -3.55 -12.53
N ALA A 88 14.59 -2.98 -12.10
CA ALA A 88 15.56 -3.66 -11.25
C ALA A 88 14.96 -4.02 -9.88
N ILE A 89 14.27 -3.04 -9.26
CA ILE A 89 13.57 -3.21 -7.97
C ILE A 89 12.52 -4.34 -8.06
N GLY A 90 11.80 -4.45 -9.18
CA GLY A 90 10.79 -5.50 -9.34
C GLY A 90 9.66 -5.36 -8.30
N HIS A 91 9.31 -6.43 -7.60
CA HIS A 91 8.24 -6.42 -6.58
C HIS A 91 8.76 -6.29 -5.14
N ASP A 92 10.02 -5.91 -4.96
CA ASP A 92 10.62 -5.76 -3.64
C ASP A 92 10.20 -4.41 -3.02
N LEU A 93 9.29 -4.45 -2.06
CA LEU A 93 8.77 -3.25 -1.41
C LEU A 93 9.80 -2.61 -0.47
N GLU A 94 10.70 -3.41 0.11
CA GLU A 94 11.74 -2.89 1.01
C GLU A 94 12.81 -2.14 0.21
N GLU A 95 13.23 -2.69 -0.93
CA GLU A 95 14.13 -1.98 -1.86
C GLU A 95 13.45 -0.72 -2.44
N ALA A 96 12.18 -0.81 -2.82
CA ALA A 96 11.42 0.36 -3.30
C ALA A 96 11.32 1.46 -2.21
N LEU A 97 11.11 1.06 -0.95
CA LEU A 97 11.06 1.98 0.18
C LEU A 97 12.41 2.67 0.39
N GLU A 98 13.51 1.91 0.44
CA GLU A 98 14.86 2.47 0.59
C GLU A 98 15.15 3.51 -0.49
N LYS A 99 14.87 3.18 -1.76
CA LYS A 99 15.08 4.10 -2.89
C LYS A 99 14.21 5.35 -2.83
N ALA A 100 12.96 5.23 -2.37
CA ALA A 100 12.11 6.39 -2.18
C ALA A 100 12.59 7.27 -1.02
N GLN A 101 13.10 6.69 0.06
CA GLN A 101 13.64 7.42 1.21
C GLN A 101 14.95 8.15 0.89
N GLU A 102 15.83 7.53 0.09
CA GLU A 102 17.03 8.20 -0.48
C GLU A 102 16.66 9.47 -1.26
N ARG A 103 15.42 9.57 -1.75
CA ARG A 103 14.88 10.69 -2.53
C ARG A 103 13.99 11.62 -1.72
N GLY A 104 14.02 11.50 -0.40
CA GLY A 104 13.35 12.41 0.53
C GLY A 104 11.93 12.03 0.91
N LEU A 105 11.43 10.83 0.56
CA LEU A 105 10.17 10.33 1.10
C LEU A 105 10.33 10.06 2.61
N VAL A 106 9.50 10.68 3.44
CA VAL A 106 9.52 10.51 4.90
C VAL A 106 8.22 9.86 5.34
N LEU A 107 8.29 8.57 5.68
CA LEU A 107 7.16 7.82 6.22
C LEU A 107 7.27 7.71 7.74
N ASN A 108 6.17 7.44 8.42
CA ASN A 108 6.22 7.10 9.84
C ASN A 108 6.64 5.63 10.08
N ASP A 109 6.96 5.27 11.33
CA ASP A 109 7.40 3.90 11.68
C ASP A 109 6.32 2.85 11.41
N SER A 110 5.05 3.17 11.64
CA SER A 110 3.93 2.26 11.36
C SER A 110 3.89 1.92 9.89
N THR A 111 3.95 2.92 9.00
CA THR A 111 3.93 2.71 7.54
C THR A 111 5.12 1.88 7.05
N ARG A 112 6.32 2.11 7.61
CA ARG A 112 7.47 1.26 7.29
C ARG A 112 7.23 -0.19 7.72
N PHE A 113 6.59 -0.40 8.86
CA PHE A 113 6.26 -1.73 9.35
C PHE A 113 5.21 -2.43 8.47
N SER A 114 4.15 -1.72 8.07
CA SER A 114 3.12 -2.20 7.13
C SER A 114 3.74 -2.65 5.81
N ILE A 115 4.66 -1.85 5.26
CA ILE A 115 5.37 -2.16 4.01
C ILE A 115 6.17 -3.47 4.15
N LYS A 116 6.84 -3.69 5.28
CA LYS A 116 7.58 -4.94 5.54
C LYS A 116 6.65 -6.15 5.61
N ILE A 117 5.49 -6.02 6.26
CA ILE A 117 4.50 -7.11 6.29
C ILE A 117 3.98 -7.39 4.88
N ALA A 118 3.59 -6.35 4.15
CA ALA A 118 3.11 -6.46 2.78
C ALA A 118 4.17 -7.10 1.86
N ASN A 119 5.46 -6.78 2.06
CA ASN A 119 6.56 -7.34 1.27
C ASN A 119 6.60 -8.87 1.33
N ARG A 120 6.30 -9.47 2.50
CA ARG A 120 6.30 -10.93 2.68
C ARG A 120 5.27 -11.65 1.81
N VAL A 121 4.21 -10.96 1.40
CA VAL A 121 3.10 -11.51 0.60
C VAL A 121 3.27 -11.15 -0.86
N HIS A 122 3.73 -9.93 -1.09
CA HIS A 122 3.79 -9.27 -2.37
C HIS A 122 5.03 -9.70 -3.16
N ASN A 123 6.15 -9.87 -2.47
CA ASN A 123 7.40 -10.30 -3.08
C ASN A 123 7.38 -11.83 -3.29
N VAL A 124 7.29 -12.23 -4.55
CA VAL A 124 7.33 -13.64 -4.99
C VAL A 124 8.76 -14.21 -5.05
N ARG A 125 9.78 -13.49 -4.57
CA ARG A 125 11.16 -14.01 -4.44
C ARG A 125 11.34 -14.64 -3.05
N GLY A 126 11.89 -15.87 -3.02
CA GLY A 126 12.22 -16.57 -1.77
C GLY A 126 11.14 -17.51 -1.21
N GLU A 127 11.34 -17.94 0.03
CA GLU A 127 10.53 -18.97 0.72
C GLU A 127 9.11 -18.49 1.14
N ASN A 128 8.83 -17.19 1.02
CA ASN A 128 7.63 -16.54 1.55
C ASN A 128 6.41 -16.50 0.61
N ARG A 129 6.43 -17.22 -0.52
CA ARG A 129 5.42 -17.18 -1.60
C ARG A 129 3.95 -17.41 -1.19
N LEU A 130 3.70 -17.70 0.07
CA LEU A 130 2.53 -18.37 0.57
C LEU A 130 2.21 -18.01 2.03
N TYR A 131 2.83 -16.95 2.58
CA TYR A 131 2.75 -16.58 4.01
C TYR A 131 1.30 -16.53 4.54
N PHE A 132 0.41 -15.80 3.88
CA PHE A 132 -1.00 -15.73 4.30
C PHE A 132 -1.86 -16.94 3.89
N ARG A 133 -1.35 -17.83 3.04
CA ARG A 133 -2.09 -19.01 2.56
C ARG A 133 -1.73 -20.29 3.33
N TYR A 134 -0.53 -20.37 3.89
CA TYR A 134 -0.03 -21.58 4.58
C TYR A 134 0.73 -21.29 5.89
N GLY A 135 0.94 -20.03 6.28
CA GLY A 135 1.72 -19.67 7.48
C GLY A 135 1.05 -19.99 8.82
N GLY A 136 -0.24 -20.37 8.83
CA GLY A 136 -1.02 -20.57 10.04
C GLY A 136 -1.25 -19.25 10.78
N GLY A 137 -2.51 -18.85 10.98
CA GLY A 137 -2.92 -17.54 11.52
C GLY A 137 -2.47 -17.23 12.97
N ASP A 138 -1.65 -18.07 13.60
CA ASP A 138 -1.22 -17.94 14.99
C ASP A 138 0.22 -17.40 15.17
N SER A 139 0.99 -17.17 14.11
CA SER A 139 2.44 -16.88 14.23
C SER A 139 2.94 -15.61 13.54
N ALA A 140 2.05 -14.76 13.03
CA ALA A 140 2.45 -13.58 12.28
C ALA A 140 2.14 -12.30 13.06
N ASP A 141 3.16 -11.47 13.29
CA ASP A 141 3.02 -10.05 13.65
C ASP A 141 2.32 -9.32 12.49
N VAL A 142 1.00 -9.44 12.42
CA VAL A 142 0.17 -8.77 11.42
C VAL A 142 -0.48 -7.60 12.10
N GLU A 143 -0.29 -6.43 11.52
CA GLU A 143 -0.89 -5.21 12.04
C GLU A 143 -2.41 -5.26 11.93
N SER A 144 -3.08 -4.41 12.73
CA SER A 144 -4.52 -4.25 12.60
C SER A 144 -4.87 -3.67 11.24
N VAL A 145 -6.08 -3.92 10.80
CA VAL A 145 -6.56 -3.43 9.50
C VAL A 145 -6.60 -1.88 9.47
N GLU A 146 -6.87 -1.26 10.61
CA GLU A 146 -6.84 0.20 10.80
C GLU A 146 -5.43 0.76 10.62
N ALA A 147 -4.41 0.04 11.11
CA ALA A 147 -3.01 0.41 10.91
C ALA A 147 -2.64 0.37 9.42
N LEU A 148 -3.04 -0.68 8.70
CA LEU A 148 -2.83 -0.78 7.25
C LEU A 148 -3.47 0.40 6.49
N VAL A 149 -4.71 0.76 6.82
CA VAL A 149 -5.40 1.90 6.20
C VAL A 149 -4.70 3.22 6.54
N ALA A 150 -4.28 3.41 7.79
CA ALA A 150 -3.53 4.59 8.22
C ALA A 150 -2.20 4.72 7.47
N SER A 151 -1.53 3.60 7.18
CA SER A 151 -0.27 3.57 6.44
C SER A 151 -0.44 3.81 4.95
N LEU A 152 -1.53 3.33 4.33
CA LEU A 152 -1.89 3.73 2.97
C LEU A 152 -2.18 5.25 2.89
N LYS A 153 -2.83 5.80 3.91
CA LYS A 153 -3.09 7.24 4.02
C LYS A 153 -1.81 8.07 4.15
N ASP A 154 -0.92 7.69 5.06
CA ASP A 154 0.39 8.32 5.23
C ASP A 154 1.14 8.37 3.90
N LEU A 155 1.19 7.23 3.19
CA LEU A 155 1.87 7.17 1.90
C LEU A 155 1.19 8.04 0.83
N LEU A 156 -0.13 8.09 0.78
CA LEU A 156 -0.88 8.99 -0.10
C LEU A 156 -0.54 10.47 0.19
N GLU A 157 -0.57 10.87 1.46
CA GLU A 157 -0.28 12.25 1.89
C GLU A 157 1.15 12.67 1.55
N GLN A 158 2.11 11.76 1.64
CA GLN A 158 3.51 12.03 1.31
C GLN A 158 3.79 12.05 -0.19
N THR A 159 3.04 11.26 -0.99
CA THR A 159 3.28 11.14 -2.43
C THR A 159 2.42 12.07 -3.27
N ALA A 160 1.21 12.43 -2.84
CA ALA A 160 0.30 13.32 -3.57
C ALA A 160 0.90 14.70 -3.92
N PRO A 161 1.69 15.37 -3.06
CA PRO A 161 2.32 16.66 -3.39
C PRO A 161 3.22 16.61 -4.63
N LEU A 162 3.78 15.44 -4.97
CA LEU A 162 4.62 15.25 -6.15
C LEU A 162 3.83 15.35 -7.47
N PHE A 163 2.50 15.22 -7.41
CA PHE A 163 1.62 15.11 -8.57
C PHE A 163 0.51 16.17 -8.63
N ASN A 164 0.35 16.97 -7.57
CA ASN A 164 -0.76 17.92 -7.39
C ASN A 164 -0.62 19.25 -8.13
N GLN A 165 0.07 19.29 -9.28
CA GLN A 165 0.11 20.49 -10.12
C GLN A 165 -1.20 20.74 -10.91
N ASN A 166 -2.17 19.81 -10.90
CA ASN A 166 -3.36 19.82 -11.78
C ASN A 166 -4.74 19.75 -11.08
N ASN A 167 -4.91 20.26 -9.85
CA ASN A 167 -6.22 20.34 -9.16
C ASN A 167 -6.98 19.01 -8.94
N ALA A 168 -6.32 17.85 -8.99
CA ALA A 168 -6.95 16.58 -8.64
C ALA A 168 -7.07 16.45 -7.11
N SER A 169 -8.29 16.50 -6.60
CA SER A 169 -8.57 16.18 -5.19
C SER A 169 -8.57 14.66 -5.02
N TYR A 170 -7.55 14.12 -4.35
CA TYR A 170 -7.58 12.72 -3.90
C TYR A 170 -8.37 12.65 -2.60
N GLU A 171 -9.39 11.80 -2.55
CA GLU A 171 -10.10 11.58 -1.29
C GLU A 171 -9.16 10.86 -0.32
N VAL A 172 -9.06 11.40 0.88
CA VAL A 172 -8.36 10.72 1.97
C VAL A 172 -9.09 9.40 2.23
N PHE A 173 -8.34 8.31 2.43
CA PHE A 173 -8.93 7.06 2.89
C PHE A 173 -9.69 7.34 4.18
N LEU A 174 -11.02 7.40 4.08
CA LEU A 174 -11.88 7.70 5.21
C LEU A 174 -11.79 6.53 6.18
N VAL A 175 -11.50 6.82 7.44
CA VAL A 175 -11.72 5.88 8.54
C VAL A 175 -12.76 6.51 9.45
N PRO A 176 -13.95 5.92 9.54
CA PRO A 176 -14.46 5.68 10.88
C PRO A 176 -15.19 4.34 10.99
N PHE A 177 -14.71 3.48 11.89
CA PHE A 177 -15.60 2.61 12.66
C PHE A 177 -15.23 2.81 14.13
N GLN A 178 -16.06 3.55 14.85
CA GLN A 178 -16.00 3.57 16.32
C GLN A 178 -16.77 2.34 16.79
N GLU A 179 -16.11 1.45 17.55
CA GLU A 179 -16.83 0.52 18.40
C GLU A 179 -17.80 1.34 19.26
N ASN A 180 -19.10 1.03 19.16
CA ASN A 180 -20.00 1.41 20.23
C ASN A 180 -19.50 0.68 21.48
N GLN A 181 -18.79 1.40 22.34
CA GLN A 181 -18.54 0.94 23.70
C GLN A 181 -19.88 1.00 24.43
N GLU A 182 -20.52 -0.15 24.57
CA GLU A 182 -21.52 -0.40 25.61
C GLU A 182 -20.85 -0.79 26.93
#